data_AF-A0A413LRK8-F1
#
_entry.id   AF-A0A413LRK8-F1
#
_cell.length_a   1.000
_cell.length_b   1.000
_cell.length_c   1.000
_cell.angle_alpha   90.00
_cell.angle_beta   90.00
_cell.angle_gamma   90.00
#
_symmetry.space_group_name_H-M   'P 1'
#
loop_
_entity.id
_entity.type
_entity.pdbx_description
1 polymer ?
#
loop_
_entity_poly.entity_id
_entity_poly.type
_entity_poly.pdbx_seq_one_letter_code
_entity_poly.pdbx_strand_id
1 'polypeptide(L)'
;MKKKTKNYKKQREFIKQWLKAGMYAGGFCETCGGRLILFFKHDAVCCPGCNQWIDLRCGDPECPYCSQRPQTPADALEEERSRLDFTQTADQKEYCIRQYERSARGEHRKAEKIRYRESKPPFRF
;
A
#
# COMPACT_ATOMS: atom_id res chain seq x y z
N MET A 1 22.38 16.20 -18.26
CA MET A 1 21.19 15.38 -18.62
C MET A 1 20.43 14.86 -17.38
N LYS A 2 19.59 15.68 -16.71
CA LYS A 2 18.88 15.32 -15.45
C LYS A 2 17.38 14.98 -15.61
N LYS A 3 16.87 14.84 -16.84
CA LYS A 3 15.42 14.72 -17.11
C LYS A 3 14.84 13.31 -16.92
N LYS A 4 15.65 12.25 -17.00
CA LYS A 4 15.18 10.84 -16.93
C LYS A 4 14.73 10.40 -15.52
N THR A 5 15.27 11.02 -14.47
CA THR A 5 15.04 10.57 -13.08
C THR A 5 13.72 11.01 -12.46
N LYS A 6 13.13 12.14 -12.90
CA LYS A 6 11.82 12.58 -12.39
C LYS A 6 10.66 11.76 -12.96
N ASN A 7 10.80 11.25 -14.19
CA ASN A 7 9.75 10.47 -14.86
C ASN A 7 9.58 9.07 -14.23
N TYR A 8 10.67 8.38 -13.89
CA TYR A 8 10.58 7.06 -13.24
C TYR A 8 9.90 7.15 -11.87
N LYS A 9 10.13 8.21 -11.09
CA LYS A 9 9.52 8.37 -9.76
C LYS A 9 8.01 8.50 -9.90
N LYS A 10 7.54 9.36 -10.81
CA LYS A 10 6.11 9.51 -11.11
C LYS A 10 5.49 8.20 -11.61
N GLN A 11 6.17 7.50 -12.51
CA GLN A 11 5.69 6.21 -13.03
C GLN A 11 5.63 5.13 -11.94
N ARG A 12 6.61 5.09 -11.02
CA ARG A 12 6.57 4.18 -9.86
C ARG A 12 5.43 4.50 -8.93
N GLU A 13 5.21 5.76 -8.58
CA GLU A 13 4.10 6.15 -7.70
C GLU A 13 2.74 5.87 -8.36
N PHE A 14 2.63 6.12 -9.67
CA PHE A 14 1.47 5.72 -10.45
C PHE A 14 1.21 4.22 -10.31
N ILE A 15 2.17 3.36 -10.66
CA ILE A 15 2.01 1.91 -10.56
C ILE A 15 1.73 1.44 -9.13
N LYS A 16 2.38 2.03 -8.12
CA LYS A 16 2.09 1.73 -6.71
C LYS A 16 0.63 1.98 -6.36
N GLN A 17 0.00 3.00 -6.94
CA GLN A 17 -1.41 3.30 -6.68
C GLN A 17 -2.32 2.19 -7.21
N TRP A 18 -2.00 1.63 -8.38
CA TRP A 18 -2.72 0.49 -8.95
C TRP A 18 -2.49 -0.80 -8.16
N LEU A 19 -1.27 -1.01 -7.64
CA LEU A 19 -0.95 -2.16 -6.78
C LEU A 19 -1.65 -2.13 -5.41
N LYS A 20 -2.35 -1.04 -5.05
CA LYS A 20 -3.23 -1.06 -3.86
C LYS A 20 -4.50 -1.86 -4.09
N ALA A 21 -4.97 -1.94 -5.34
CA ALA A 21 -6.20 -2.64 -5.71
C ALA A 21 -5.94 -4.04 -6.31
N GLY A 22 -4.68 -4.45 -6.39
CA GLY A 22 -4.28 -5.61 -7.19
C GLY A 22 -2.81 -5.99 -7.05
N MET A 23 -2.34 -6.87 -7.93
CA MET A 23 -0.93 -7.28 -8.00
C MET A 23 -0.44 -7.36 -9.44
N TYR A 24 0.86 -7.59 -9.66
CA TYR A 24 1.36 -7.83 -11.01
C TYR A 24 0.82 -9.16 -11.54
N ALA A 25 0.20 -9.14 -12.72
CA ALA A 25 -0.32 -10.34 -13.39
C ALA A 25 0.80 -11.21 -14.01
N GLY A 26 1.99 -10.63 -14.19
CA GLY A 26 3.03 -11.20 -15.05
C GLY A 26 2.74 -10.88 -16.52
N GLY A 27 3.74 -10.34 -17.22
CA GLY A 27 3.59 -9.91 -18.63
C GLY A 27 3.52 -8.40 -18.83
N PHE A 28 3.50 -8.02 -20.10
CA PHE A 28 3.54 -6.64 -20.56
C PHE A 28 2.43 -6.40 -21.58
N CYS A 29 1.90 -5.18 -21.61
CA CYS A 29 0.95 -4.75 -22.61
C CYS A 29 1.63 -4.67 -23.98
N GLU A 30 1.05 -5.29 -25.00
CA GLU A 30 1.58 -5.27 -26.38
C GLU A 30 1.52 -3.87 -26.99
N THR A 31 0.53 -3.06 -26.60
CA THR A 31 0.33 -1.70 -27.13
C THR A 31 1.31 -0.67 -26.56
N CYS A 32 1.56 -0.70 -25.25
CA CYS A 32 2.37 0.33 -24.58
C CYS A 32 3.65 -0.20 -23.91
N GLY A 33 3.88 -1.51 -23.87
CA GLY A 33 5.01 -2.13 -23.16
C GLY A 33 4.94 -1.99 -21.63
N GLY A 34 3.83 -1.50 -21.08
CA GLY A 34 3.62 -1.32 -19.65
C GLY A 34 3.40 -2.65 -18.92
N ARG A 35 3.65 -2.69 -17.61
CA ARG A 35 3.35 -3.88 -16.78
C ARG A 35 1.85 -4.04 -16.61
N LEU A 36 1.38 -5.29 -16.72
CA LEU A 36 0.00 -5.65 -16.47
C LEU A 36 -0.27 -5.85 -14.97
N ILE A 37 -1.47 -5.51 -14.54
CA ILE A 37 -1.91 -5.60 -13.14
C ILE A 37 -3.20 -6.40 -13.10
N LEU A 38 -3.23 -7.42 -12.26
CA LEU A 38 -4.42 -8.18 -11.89
C LEU A 38 -5.19 -7.39 -10.83
N PHE A 39 -6.45 -7.05 -11.13
CA PHE A 39 -7.33 -6.29 -10.26
C PHE A 39 -8.21 -7.24 -9.44
N PHE A 40 -8.06 -7.27 -8.12
CA PHE A 40 -8.65 -8.33 -7.29
C PHE A 40 -10.18 -8.30 -7.27
N LYS A 41 -10.79 -7.12 -7.23
CA LYS A 41 -12.25 -6.97 -7.18
C LYS A 41 -12.97 -7.58 -8.37
N HIS A 42 -12.34 -7.54 -9.55
CA HIS A 42 -12.96 -7.96 -10.80
C HIS A 42 -12.30 -9.20 -11.39
N ASP A 43 -11.33 -9.79 -10.67
CA ASP A 43 -10.48 -10.91 -11.10
C ASP A 43 -10.04 -10.79 -12.56
N ALA A 44 -9.55 -9.61 -12.92
CA ALA A 44 -9.27 -9.24 -14.30
C ALA A 44 -7.96 -8.49 -14.45
N VAL A 45 -7.21 -8.82 -15.49
CA VAL A 45 -5.96 -8.17 -15.86
C VAL A 45 -6.26 -6.89 -16.63
N CYS A 46 -5.58 -5.81 -16.24
CA CYS A 46 -5.65 -4.52 -16.92
C CYS A 46 -4.27 -3.94 -17.21
N CYS A 47 -4.24 -3.04 -18.19
CA CYS A 47 -3.09 -2.21 -18.46
C CYS A 47 -3.33 -0.79 -17.93
N PRO A 48 -2.60 -0.35 -16.87
CA PRO A 48 -2.68 1.02 -16.35
C PRO A 48 -2.31 2.11 -17.36
N GLY A 49 -1.40 1.81 -18.29
CA GLY A 49 -0.92 2.78 -19.29
C GLY A 49 -1.97 3.09 -20.36
N CYS A 50 -2.57 2.05 -20.95
CA CYS A 50 -3.63 2.16 -21.95
C CYS A 50 -5.03 2.38 -21.35
N ASN A 51 -5.19 2.19 -20.03
CA ASN A 51 -6.47 2.21 -19.34
C ASN A 51 -7.50 1.22 -19.95
N GLN A 52 -7.08 -0.02 -20.18
CA GLN A 52 -7.90 -1.05 -20.82
C GLN A 52 -7.81 -2.37 -20.05
N TRP A 53 -8.94 -3.09 -20.00
CA TRP A 53 -9.00 -4.49 -19.56
C TRP A 53 -8.42 -5.38 -20.65
N ILE A 54 -7.50 -6.27 -20.27
CA ILE A 54 -6.94 -7.28 -21.17
C ILE A 54 -7.88 -8.48 -21.23
N ASP A 55 -8.46 -8.85 -20.08
CA ASP A 55 -9.42 -9.94 -20.01
C ASP A 55 -10.81 -9.54 -20.49
N LEU A 56 -11.40 -10.42 -21.31
CA LEU A 56 -12.78 -10.31 -21.74
C LEU A 56 -13.74 -10.54 -20.55
N ARG A 57 -14.96 -10.02 -20.66
CA ARG A 57 -16.02 -10.39 -19.70
C ARG A 57 -16.42 -11.84 -19.98
N CYS A 58 -16.77 -12.58 -18.94
CA CYS A 58 -17.46 -13.86 -19.14
C CYS A 58 -18.83 -13.62 -19.79
N GLY A 59 -19.34 -14.63 -20.50
CA GLY A 59 -20.67 -14.60 -21.09
C GLY A 59 -21.82 -14.73 -20.08
N ASP A 60 -21.51 -14.91 -18.80
CA ASP A 60 -22.49 -15.03 -17.72
C ASP A 60 -22.85 -13.63 -17.17
N PRO A 61 -24.12 -13.17 -17.32
CA PRO A 61 -24.57 -11.88 -16.82
C PRO A 61 -24.64 -11.82 -15.28
N GLU A 62 -24.78 -12.96 -14.59
CA GLU A 62 -24.89 -13.02 -13.13
C GLU A 62 -23.52 -13.16 -12.45
N CYS A 63 -22.42 -13.12 -13.20
CA CYS A 63 -21.09 -13.25 -12.64
C CYS A 63 -20.77 -12.06 -11.71
N PRO A 64 -20.43 -12.31 -10.43
CA PRO A 64 -20.21 -11.24 -9.45
C PRO A 64 -18.99 -10.36 -9.79
N TYR A 65 -18.03 -10.88 -10.56
CA TYR A 65 -16.83 -10.16 -10.95
C TYR A 65 -17.03 -9.29 -12.20
N CYS A 66 -17.76 -9.83 -13.19
CA CYS A 66 -17.95 -9.19 -14.50
C CYS A 66 -19.18 -8.26 -14.56
N SER A 67 -20.23 -8.56 -13.80
CA SER A 67 -21.47 -7.75 -13.76
C SER A 67 -21.19 -6.34 -13.25
N GLN A 68 -20.39 -6.23 -12.20
CA GLN A 68 -20.00 -4.96 -11.57
C GLN A 68 -18.74 -4.34 -12.17
N ARG A 69 -18.16 -4.93 -13.23
CA ARG A 69 -16.91 -4.41 -13.82
C ARG A 69 -17.21 -3.13 -14.60
N PRO A 70 -16.58 -1.99 -14.28
CA PRO A 70 -16.79 -0.77 -15.04
C PRO A 70 -16.14 -0.86 -16.41
N GLN A 71 -16.47 0.10 -17.27
CA GLN A 71 -15.98 0.13 -18.65
C GLN A 71 -14.46 0.28 -18.70
N THR A 72 -13.88 1.09 -17.81
CA THR A 72 -12.43 1.30 -17.74
C THR A 72 -11.85 0.89 -16.38
N PRO A 73 -10.60 0.42 -16.35
CA PRO A 73 -9.93 0.07 -15.09
C PRO A 73 -9.60 1.30 -14.22
N ALA A 74 -9.52 2.51 -14.79
CA ALA A 74 -9.39 3.74 -14.02
C ALA A 74 -10.65 4.03 -13.19
N ASP A 75 -11.83 3.79 -13.75
CA ASP A 75 -13.10 3.95 -13.01
C ASP A 75 -13.18 2.95 -11.86
N ALA A 76 -12.78 1.68 -12.09
CA ALA A 76 -12.69 0.68 -11.02
C ALA A 76 -11.75 1.12 -9.90
N LEU A 77 -10.60 1.71 -10.26
CA LEU A 77 -9.64 2.19 -9.29
C LEU A 77 -10.17 3.39 -8.49
N GLU A 78 -10.93 4.28 -9.11
CA GLU A 78 -11.53 5.42 -8.43
C GLU A 78 -12.66 5.00 -7.47
N GLU A 79 -13.47 4.01 -7.86
CA GLU A 79 -14.44 3.40 -6.95
C GLU A 79 -13.75 2.76 -5.74
N GLU A 80 -12.67 2.00 -5.95
CA GLU A 80 -11.93 1.39 -4.85
C GLU A 80 -11.26 2.41 -3.94
N ARG A 81 -10.82 3.56 -4.47
CA ARG A 81 -10.32 4.67 -3.64
C ARG A 81 -11.43 5.34 -2.84
N SER A 82 -12.62 5.40 -3.40
CA SER A 82 -13.78 6.04 -2.78
C SER A 82 -14.45 5.17 -1.71
N ARG A 83 -14.15 3.86 -1.70
CA ARG A 83 -14.56 2.98 -0.60
C ARG A 83 -13.93 3.46 0.70
N LEU A 84 -14.80 4.03 1.55
CA LEU A 84 -14.51 4.57 2.88
C LEU A 84 -13.96 3.54 3.87
N ASP A 85 -13.96 2.26 3.52
CA ASP A 85 -13.48 1.16 4.37
C ASP A 85 -11.94 1.12 4.52
N PHE A 86 -11.21 1.96 3.78
CA PHE A 86 -9.77 2.16 4.00
C PHE A 86 -9.49 3.32 4.98
N THR A 87 -10.07 3.27 6.18
CA THR A 87 -9.68 4.16 7.29
C THR A 87 -8.30 3.75 7.83
N GLN A 88 -7.26 4.12 7.08
CA GLN A 88 -5.84 4.09 7.48
C GLN A 88 -5.54 4.81 8.81
N THR A 89 -6.50 5.52 9.41
CA THR A 89 -6.28 6.34 10.60
C THR A 89 -6.30 5.56 11.90
N ALA A 90 -7.03 4.44 11.99
CA ALA A 90 -7.07 3.62 13.21
C ALA A 90 -5.74 2.88 13.44
N ASP A 91 -5.27 2.13 12.43
CA ASP A 91 -4.04 1.33 12.51
C ASP A 91 -2.77 2.18 12.63
N GLN A 92 -2.72 3.33 11.94
CA GLN A 92 -1.58 4.27 12.05
C GLN A 92 -1.53 4.94 13.43
N LYS A 93 -2.70 5.31 13.99
CA LYS A 93 -2.77 5.89 15.34
C LYS A 93 -2.36 4.88 16.39
N GLU A 94 -2.80 3.63 16.28
CA GLU A 94 -2.42 2.56 17.21
C GLU A 94 -0.92 2.23 17.13
N TYR A 95 -0.34 2.22 15.94
CA TYR A 95 1.11 2.06 15.77
C TYR A 95 1.91 3.18 16.46
N CYS A 96 1.51 4.44 16.24
CA CYS A 96 2.17 5.60 16.87
C CYS A 96 2.09 5.53 18.40
N ILE A 97 0.93 5.17 18.97
CA ILE A 97 0.74 4.99 20.41
C ILE A 97 1.70 3.91 20.95
N ARG A 98 1.74 2.73 20.30
CA ARG A 98 2.64 1.63 20.72
C ARG A 98 4.12 2.00 20.70
N GLN A 99 4.56 2.80 19.72
CA GLN A 99 5.96 3.26 19.66
C GLN A 99 6.28 4.25 20.78
N TYR A 100 5.37 5.20 21.05
CA TYR A 100 5.52 6.14 22.16
C TYR A 100 5.61 5.41 23.50
N GLU A 101 4.70 4.47 23.77
CA GLU A 101 4.71 3.65 24.99
C GLU A 101 6.00 2.83 25.14
N ARG A 102 6.52 2.26 24.06
CA ARG A 102 7.80 1.54 24.07
C ARG A 102 8.97 2.47 24.43
N SER A 103 9.00 3.68 23.88
CA SER A 103 10.01 4.69 24.20
C SER A 103 9.94 5.12 25.66
N ALA A 104 8.74 5.46 26.14
CA ALA A 104 8.49 5.85 27.53
C ALA A 104 8.90 4.75 28.53
N ARG A 105 8.59 3.48 28.23
CA ARG A 105 9.07 2.34 29.03
C ARG A 105 10.60 2.22 29.01
N GLY A 106 11.25 2.54 27.89
CA GLY A 106 12.71 2.57 27.77
C GLY A 106 13.36 3.66 28.62
N GLU A 107 12.76 4.85 28.65
CA GLU A 107 13.19 5.98 29.49
C GLU A 107 13.04 5.67 30.98
N HIS A 108 11.92 5.07 31.39
CA HIS A 108 11.69 4.64 32.78
C HIS A 108 12.77 3.65 33.24
N ARG A 109 13.08 2.63 32.43
CA ARG A 109 14.15 1.66 32.75
C ARG A 109 15.53 2.30 32.85
N LYS A 110 15.83 3.29 32.01
CA LYS A 110 17.10 4.04 32.10
C LYS A 110 17.17 4.87 33.37
N ALA A 111 16.10 5.58 33.70
CA ALA A 111 16.00 6.37 34.93
C ALA A 111 16.13 5.50 36.18
N GLU A 112 15.50 4.32 36.20
CA GLU A 112 15.61 3.35 37.29
C GLU A 112 17.05 2.82 37.46
N LYS A 113 17.73 2.49 36.36
CA LYS A 113 19.15 2.11 36.39
C LYS A 113 20.05 3.22 36.94
N ILE A 114 19.79 4.48 36.58
CA ILE A 114 20.52 5.63 37.09
C ILE A 114 20.29 5.76 38.61
N ARG A 115 19.01 5.74 39.04
CA ARG A 115 18.66 5.79 40.47
C ARG A 115 19.32 4.66 41.27
N TYR A 116 19.31 3.44 40.75
CA TYR A 116 19.96 2.29 41.39
C TYR A 116 21.49 2.46 41.48
N ARG A 117 22.10 3.06 40.46
CA ARG A 117 23.54 3.35 40.47
C ARG A 117 23.88 4.45 41.48
N GLU A 118 23.06 5.48 41.59
CA GLU A 118 23.23 6.59 42.53
C GLU A 118 22.92 6.19 43.98
N SER A 119 22.00 5.24 44.20
CA SER A 119 21.67 4.72 45.53
C SER A 119 22.70 3.73 46.06
N LYS A 120 23.66 3.28 45.24
CA LYS A 120 24.70 2.35 45.67
C LYS A 120 25.72 3.10 46.53
N PRO A 121 25.90 2.74 47.81
CA PRO A 121 26.89 3.38 48.65
C PRO A 121 28.29 3.19 48.04
N PRO A 122 29.19 4.18 48.14
CA PRO A 122 30.56 4.03 47.67
C PRO A 122 31.19 2.82 48.36
N PHE A 123 31.86 1.97 47.58
CA PHE A 123 32.57 0.80 48.09
C PHE A 123 33.56 1.27 49.16
N ARG A 124 33.32 0.90 50.43
CA ARG A 124 34.24 1.16 51.52
C ARG A 124 35.29 0.06 51.49
N PHE A 125 36.53 0.43 51.17
CA PHE A 125 37.73 -0.41 51.33
C PHE A 125 38.15 -0.45 52.80
#